data_AF-A0AAC9RLR1-F1
#
_entry.id   AF-A0AAC9RLR1-F1
#
_cell.length_a   1.000
_cell.length_b   1.000
_cell.length_c   1.000
_cell.angle_alpha   90.00
_cell.angle_beta   90.00
_cell.angle_gamma   90.00
#
_symmetry.space_group_name_H-M   'P 1'
#
loop_
_entity.id
_entity.type
_entity.pdbx_description
1 polymer ?
#
loop_
_entity_poly.entity_id
_entity_poly.type
_entity_poly.pdbx_seq_one_letter_code
_entity_poly.pdbx_strand_id
1 'polypeptide(L)'
;MEVSIGMGIANIVTEPVKGIFSKLNRFTLLQFLWIISLYFFVMNSLYSFLSKIDNESFDLSNIDWILEYNELILKFLKDNERIWEIFTVLLFISSIFVVVVAHTLFENYMFIKSCSRYGGDLSIWSLIIYMTYKLYSFTGQFFIIALLILTSLYYWIKENKSRIYRSFFPT
;
A
#
# COMPACT_ATOMS: atom_id res chain seq x y z
N MET A 1 21.76 -39.36 -12.65
CA MET A 1 21.25 -38.49 -13.74
C MET A 1 19.96 -37.80 -13.28
N GLU A 2 19.99 -37.15 -12.12
CA GLU A 2 18.81 -36.44 -11.53
C GLU A 2 19.15 -35.01 -11.08
N VAL A 3 20.44 -34.70 -10.85
CA VAL A 3 20.91 -33.39 -10.37
C VAL A 3 20.78 -32.29 -11.44
N SER A 4 20.70 -32.64 -12.73
CA SER A 4 20.64 -31.67 -13.83
C SER A 4 19.25 -31.07 -14.07
N ILE A 5 18.17 -31.73 -13.66
CA ILE A 5 16.80 -31.29 -13.94
C ILE A 5 16.35 -30.24 -12.91
N GLY A 6 16.67 -30.46 -11.63
CA GLY A 6 16.38 -29.49 -10.55
C GLY A 6 17.10 -28.15 -10.72
N MET A 7 18.35 -28.17 -11.21
CA MET A 7 19.14 -26.95 -11.45
C MET A 7 18.64 -26.16 -12.67
N GLY A 8 18.12 -26.85 -13.69
CA GLY A 8 17.51 -26.22 -14.87
C GLY A 8 16.19 -25.52 -14.55
N ILE A 9 15.30 -26.17 -13.78
CA ILE A 9 14.01 -25.58 -13.37
C ILE A 9 14.23 -24.41 -12.40
N ALA A 10 15.17 -24.54 -11.45
CA ALA A 10 15.54 -23.45 -10.56
C ALA A 10 16.07 -22.23 -11.34
N ASN A 11 16.90 -22.42 -12.37
CA ASN A 11 17.39 -21.32 -13.21
C ASN A 11 16.28 -20.69 -14.06
N ILE A 12 15.37 -21.50 -14.63
CA ILE A 12 14.23 -21.00 -15.44
C ILE A 12 13.29 -20.12 -14.61
N VAL A 13 13.12 -20.38 -13.31
CA VAL A 13 12.30 -19.55 -12.43
C VAL A 13 13.11 -18.37 -11.84
N THR A 14 14.37 -18.59 -11.47
CA THR A 14 15.17 -17.56 -10.78
C THR A 14 15.70 -16.47 -11.69
N GLU A 15 15.96 -16.74 -12.98
CA GLU A 15 16.40 -15.72 -13.95
C GLU A 15 15.32 -14.67 -14.28
N PRO A 16 14.07 -15.03 -14.62
CA PRO A 16 13.02 -14.04 -14.84
C PRO A 16 12.66 -13.32 -13.55
N VAL A 17 12.66 -14.00 -12.39
CA VAL A 17 12.47 -13.35 -11.09
C VAL A 17 13.59 -12.35 -10.82
N LYS A 18 14.87 -12.72 -10.98
CA LYS A 18 16.00 -11.77 -10.85
C LYS A 18 15.91 -10.61 -11.84
N GLY A 19 15.48 -10.85 -13.08
CA GLY A 19 15.32 -9.83 -14.11
C GLY A 19 14.16 -8.86 -13.83
N ILE A 20 13.10 -9.34 -13.18
CA ILE A 20 12.03 -8.50 -12.66
C ILE A 20 12.58 -7.69 -11.48
N PHE A 21 13.16 -8.34 -10.46
CA PHE A 21 13.70 -7.72 -9.25
C PHE A 21 14.80 -6.67 -9.51
N SER A 22 15.65 -6.86 -10.54
CA SER A 22 16.70 -5.90 -10.91
C SER A 22 16.17 -4.65 -11.61
N LYS A 23 14.96 -4.70 -12.18
CA LYS A 23 14.25 -3.58 -12.80
C LYS A 23 13.22 -2.93 -11.88
N LEU A 24 13.00 -3.51 -10.69
CA LEU A 24 12.08 -2.94 -9.71
C LEU A 24 12.68 -1.65 -9.16
N ASN A 25 11.86 -0.60 -9.17
CA ASN A 25 12.14 0.60 -8.41
C ASN A 25 12.33 0.21 -6.93
N ARG A 26 13.12 0.97 -6.18
CA ARG A 26 13.47 0.70 -4.78
C ARG A 26 12.25 0.52 -3.86
N PHE A 27 11.08 0.99 -4.31
CA PHE A 27 9.80 1.00 -3.62
C PHE A 27 8.78 0.03 -4.19
N THR A 28 9.12 -0.71 -5.25
CA THR A 28 8.14 -1.53 -5.97
C THR A 28 7.53 -2.61 -5.08
N LEU A 29 8.26 -3.17 -4.11
CA LEU A 29 7.69 -4.13 -3.16
C LEU A 29 6.58 -3.50 -2.30
N LEU A 30 6.79 -2.29 -1.78
CA LEU A 30 5.79 -1.56 -1.00
C LEU A 30 4.60 -1.13 -1.87
N GLN A 31 4.87 -0.71 -3.11
CA GLN A 31 3.83 -0.38 -4.09
C GLN A 31 2.97 -1.60 -4.44
N PHE A 32 3.59 -2.77 -4.65
CA PHE A 32 2.86 -4.02 -4.85
C PHE A 32 2.03 -4.40 -3.63
N LEU A 33 2.60 -4.30 -2.43
CA LEU A 33 1.87 -4.57 -1.20
C LEU A 33 0.65 -3.66 -1.06
N TRP A 34 0.80 -2.38 -1.39
CA TRP A 34 -0.30 -1.42 -1.39
C TRP A 34 -1.39 -1.77 -2.42
N ILE A 35 -1.00 -2.10 -3.66
CA ILE A 35 -1.93 -2.50 -4.73
C ILE A 35 -2.70 -3.77 -4.35
N ILE A 36 -2.01 -4.77 -3.81
CA ILE A 36 -2.62 -6.01 -3.32
C ILE A 36 -3.64 -5.69 -2.22
N SER A 37 -3.26 -4.84 -1.25
CA SER A 37 -4.16 -4.42 -0.17
C SER A 37 -5.41 -3.71 -0.70
N LEU A 38 -5.23 -2.80 -1.66
CA LEU A 38 -6.34 -2.10 -2.34
C LEU A 38 -7.29 -3.09 -3.00
N TYR A 39 -6.75 -4.09 -3.71
CA TYR A 39 -7.56 -5.11 -4.36
C TYR A 39 -8.42 -5.88 -3.35
N PHE A 40 -7.82 -6.34 -2.24
CA PHE A 40 -8.55 -7.03 -1.17
C PHE A 40 -9.68 -6.15 -0.60
N PHE A 41 -9.41 -4.87 -0.31
CA PHE A 41 -10.42 -3.96 0.25
C PHE A 41 -11.56 -3.66 -0.73
N VAL A 42 -11.25 -3.49 -2.02
CA VAL A 42 -12.27 -3.30 -3.06
C VAL A 42 -13.14 -4.54 -3.20
N MET A 43 -12.55 -5.73 -3.26
CA MET A 43 -13.29 -6.98 -3.37
C MET A 43 -14.21 -7.19 -2.17
N ASN A 44 -13.72 -6.95 -0.94
CA ASN A 44 -14.54 -7.06 0.26
C ASN A 44 -15.68 -6.01 0.29
N SER A 45 -15.41 -4.80 -0.18
CA SER A 45 -16.42 -3.74 -0.31
C SER A 45 -17.49 -4.09 -1.33
N LEU A 46 -17.12 -4.62 -2.50
CA LEU A 46 -18.05 -5.09 -3.53
C LEU A 46 -18.91 -6.22 -3.01
N TYR A 47 -18.29 -7.21 -2.37
CA TYR A 47 -18.98 -8.36 -1.80
C TYR A 47 -20.05 -7.92 -0.81
N SER A 48 -19.66 -7.12 0.19
CA SER A 48 -20.60 -6.62 1.21
C SER A 48 -21.71 -5.74 0.64
N PHE A 49 -21.46 -5.06 -0.47
CA PHE A 49 -22.46 -4.23 -1.15
C PHE A 49 -23.46 -5.09 -1.93
N LEU A 50 -22.97 -6.06 -2.71
CA LEU A 50 -23.80 -6.97 -3.50
C LEU A 50 -24.67 -7.86 -2.62
N SER A 51 -24.10 -8.42 -1.55
CA SER A 51 -24.83 -9.27 -0.59
C SER A 51 -25.98 -8.52 0.10
N LYS A 52 -25.92 -7.19 0.18
CA LYS A 52 -26.97 -6.35 0.78
C LYS A 52 -28.08 -5.99 -0.19
N ILE A 53 -27.78 -5.98 -1.50
CA ILE A 53 -28.75 -5.63 -2.55
C ILE A 53 -29.56 -6.84 -2.98
N ASP A 54 -28.94 -8.02 -3.01
CA ASP A 54 -29.59 -9.24 -3.46
C ASP A 54 -29.30 -10.38 -2.48
N ASN A 55 -30.26 -10.65 -1.58
CA ASN A 55 -30.12 -11.66 -0.52
C ASN A 55 -30.20 -13.11 -1.05
N GLU A 56 -30.62 -13.34 -2.30
CA GLU A 56 -31.01 -14.68 -2.77
C GLU A 56 -30.36 -15.16 -4.09
N SER A 57 -29.64 -14.33 -4.85
CA SER A 57 -29.24 -14.69 -6.23
C SER A 57 -27.76 -14.99 -6.49
N PHE A 58 -26.85 -14.64 -5.57
CA PHE A 58 -25.42 -14.89 -5.76
C PHE A 58 -25.01 -16.25 -5.19
N ASP A 59 -25.04 -17.30 -6.02
CA ASP A 59 -24.41 -18.59 -5.71
C ASP A 59 -22.88 -18.42 -5.66
N LEU A 60 -22.37 -18.34 -4.42
CA LEU A 60 -20.98 -18.06 -4.09
C LEU A 60 -20.21 -19.31 -3.67
N SER A 61 -20.80 -20.49 -3.79
CA SER A 61 -20.22 -21.77 -3.37
C SER A 61 -18.80 -22.04 -3.92
N ASN A 62 -18.44 -21.48 -5.08
CA ASN A 62 -17.10 -21.58 -5.67
C ASN A 62 -16.07 -20.55 -5.16
N ILE A 63 -16.50 -19.54 -4.40
CA ILE A 63 -15.69 -18.38 -3.95
C ILE A 63 -15.56 -18.36 -2.41
N ASP A 64 -16.28 -19.22 -1.68
CA ASP A 64 -16.27 -19.31 -0.21
C ASP A 64 -14.86 -19.37 0.39
N TRP A 65 -13.94 -20.12 -0.23
CA TRP A 65 -12.55 -20.18 0.23
C TRP A 65 -11.84 -18.82 0.17
N ILE A 66 -12.08 -18.00 -0.87
CA ILE A 66 -11.50 -16.65 -0.99
C ILE A 66 -12.07 -15.75 0.10
N LEU A 67 -13.36 -15.89 0.40
CA LEU A 67 -14.03 -15.11 1.45
C LEU A 67 -13.47 -15.44 2.84
N GLU A 68 -13.27 -16.72 3.13
CA GLU A 68 -12.68 -17.17 4.40
C GLU A 68 -11.25 -16.62 4.57
N TYR A 69 -10.41 -16.68 3.52
CA TYR A 69 -9.08 -16.06 3.54
C TYR A 69 -9.14 -14.54 3.75
N ASN A 70 -10.07 -13.86 3.10
CA ASN A 70 -10.25 -12.41 3.26
C ASN A 70 -10.64 -12.04 4.69
N GLU A 71 -11.54 -12.80 5.31
CA GLU A 71 -11.94 -12.59 6.70
C GLU A 71 -10.79 -12.83 7.67
N LEU A 72 -9.97 -13.87 7.45
CA LEU A 72 -8.78 -14.12 8.25
C LEU A 72 -7.77 -12.97 8.16
N ILE A 73 -7.53 -12.44 6.97
CA ILE A 73 -6.66 -11.27 6.76
C ILE A 73 -7.22 -10.05 7.49
N LEU A 74 -8.52 -9.76 7.32
CA LEU A 74 -9.16 -8.63 8.00
C LEU A 74 -9.09 -8.75 9.52
N LYS A 75 -9.32 -9.96 10.03
CA LYS A 75 -9.23 -10.25 11.46
C LYS A 75 -7.80 -10.05 11.96
N PHE A 76 -6.80 -10.58 11.26
CA PHE A 76 -5.39 -10.35 11.59
C PHE A 76 -5.04 -8.85 11.62
N LEU A 77 -5.48 -8.08 10.62
CA LEU A 77 -5.23 -6.65 10.57
C LEU A 77 -5.90 -5.91 11.72
N LYS A 78 -7.13 -6.28 12.07
CA LYS A 78 -7.89 -5.68 13.17
C LYS A 78 -7.28 -6.01 14.53
N ASP A 79 -6.90 -7.26 14.75
CA ASP A 79 -6.31 -7.72 16.01
C ASP A 79 -4.94 -7.06 16.25
N ASN A 80 -4.20 -6.76 15.18
CA ASN A 80 -2.88 -6.12 15.24
C ASN A 80 -2.91 -4.61 14.92
N GLU A 81 -4.09 -4.00 14.77
CA GLU A 81 -4.24 -2.61 14.32
C GLU A 81 -3.42 -1.65 15.17
N ARG A 82 -3.49 -1.79 16.50
CA ARG A 82 -2.81 -0.92 17.45
C ARG A 82 -1.28 -1.04 17.37
N ILE A 83 -0.77 -2.23 17.13
CA ILE A 83 0.67 -2.47 16.97
C ILE A 83 1.14 -1.82 15.67
N TRP A 84 0.36 -1.99 14.59
CA TRP A 84 0.68 -1.41 13.29
C TRP A 84 0.62 0.13 13.32
N GLU A 85 -0.36 0.72 14.01
CA GLU A 85 -0.46 2.16 14.22
C GLU A 85 0.79 2.72 14.91
N ILE A 86 1.14 2.15 16.07
CA ILE A 86 2.32 2.57 16.85
C ILE A 86 3.59 2.44 16.00
N PHE A 87 3.73 1.33 15.29
CA PHE A 87 4.89 1.08 14.43
C PHE A 87 5.00 2.09 13.29
N THR A 88 3.87 2.41 12.63
CA THR A 88 3.83 3.37 11.52
C THR A 88 4.18 4.78 11.99
N VAL A 89 3.64 5.21 13.14
CA VAL A 89 3.94 6.53 13.73
C VAL A 89 5.40 6.62 14.16
N LEU A 90 5.93 5.59 14.83
CA LEU A 90 7.33 5.54 15.25
C LEU A 90 8.29 5.55 14.06
N LEU A 91 7.97 4.78 13.00
CA LEU A 91 8.76 4.80 11.76
C LEU A 91 8.75 6.17 11.10
N PHE A 92 7.61 6.85 11.07
CA PHE A 92 7.49 8.19 10.48
C PHE A 92 8.29 9.23 11.28
N ILE A 93 8.18 9.24 12.60
CA ILE A 93 8.94 10.15 13.47
C ILE A 93 10.45 9.87 13.38
N SER A 94 10.82 8.59 13.43
CA SER A 94 12.22 8.15 13.28
C SER A 94 12.79 8.59 11.93
N SER A 95 12.03 8.44 10.86
CA SER A 95 12.37 8.93 9.51
C SER A 95 12.65 10.43 9.51
N ILE A 96 11.77 11.26 10.08
CA ILE A 96 11.97 12.71 10.15
C ILE A 96 13.27 13.04 10.88
N PHE A 97 13.48 12.43 12.05
CA PHE A 97 14.69 12.65 12.84
C PHE A 97 15.95 12.26 12.07
N VAL A 98 15.97 11.07 11.48
CA VAL A 98 17.12 10.55 10.71
C VAL A 98 17.37 11.38 9.45
N VAL A 99 16.35 11.89 8.77
CA VAL A 99 16.52 12.76 7.61
C VAL A 99 17.11 14.12 8.00
N VAL A 100 16.59 14.74 9.06
CA VAL A 100 17.10 16.03 9.56
C VAL A 100 18.53 15.90 10.09
N VAL A 101 18.81 14.86 10.87
CA VAL A 101 20.15 14.59 11.42
C VAL A 101 21.14 14.19 10.32
N ALA A 102 20.75 13.32 9.38
CA ALA A 102 21.61 12.95 8.26
C ALA A 102 21.93 14.15 7.37
N HIS A 103 20.99 15.08 7.20
CA HIS A 103 21.23 16.28 6.42
C HIS A 103 22.20 17.25 7.09
N THR A 104 22.16 17.35 8.42
CA THR A 104 22.96 18.32 9.20
C THR A 104 24.35 17.79 9.60
N LEU A 105 24.45 16.54 10.06
CA LEU A 105 25.70 15.98 10.60
C LEU A 105 26.48 15.13 9.60
N PHE A 106 25.80 14.56 8.60
CA PHE A 106 26.38 13.56 7.70
C PHE A 106 26.31 13.99 6.23
N GLU A 107 26.31 15.30 5.96
CA GLU A 107 26.12 15.84 4.62
C GLU A 107 27.13 15.28 3.60
N ASN A 108 28.36 15.03 4.04
CA ASN A 108 29.46 14.50 3.22
C ASN A 108 29.45 12.96 3.08
N TYR A 109 28.62 12.24 3.82
CA TYR A 109 28.56 10.77 3.80
C TYR A 109 27.41 10.29 2.91
N MET A 110 27.73 10.06 1.63
CA MET A 110 26.75 9.69 0.59
C MET A 110 25.95 8.43 0.93
N PHE A 111 26.58 7.43 1.57
CA PHE A 111 25.90 6.19 1.99
C PHE A 111 24.82 6.45 3.05
N ILE A 112 25.18 7.16 4.13
CA ILE A 112 24.25 7.49 5.24
C ILE A 112 23.08 8.33 4.72
N LYS A 113 23.36 9.32 3.86
CA LYS A 113 22.34 10.16 3.22
C LYS A 113 21.37 9.35 2.35
N SER A 114 21.88 8.35 1.63
CA SER A 114 21.07 7.49 0.76
C SER A 114 20.19 6.51 1.55
N CYS A 115 20.69 5.95 2.65
CA CYS A 115 19.93 5.09 3.57
C CYS A 115 18.87 5.88 4.34
N SER A 116 19.21 7.09 4.78
CA SER A 116 18.29 8.03 5.45
C SER A 116 17.09 8.36 4.58
N ARG A 117 17.32 8.77 3.32
CA ARG A 117 16.25 9.04 2.36
C ARG A 117 15.38 7.81 2.11
N TYR A 118 16.00 6.65 1.97
CA TYR A 118 15.27 5.40 1.78
C TYR A 118 14.34 5.04 2.95
N GLY A 119 14.84 5.20 4.19
CA GLY A 119 14.01 5.01 5.38
C GLY A 119 12.84 5.99 5.43
N GLY A 120 13.06 7.22 4.96
CA GLY A 120 12.00 8.22 4.84
C GLY A 120 10.90 7.83 3.86
N ASP A 121 11.29 7.44 2.65
CA ASP A 121 10.34 6.97 1.63
C ASP A 121 9.57 5.73 2.10
N LEU A 122 10.23 4.80 2.80
CA LEU A 122 9.58 3.60 3.36
C LEU A 122 8.52 3.97 4.40
N SER A 123 8.80 4.95 5.26
CA SER A 123 7.85 5.44 6.26
C SER A 123 6.60 6.06 5.61
N ILE A 124 6.76 6.79 4.50
CA ILE A 124 5.64 7.38 3.74
C ILE A 124 4.78 6.27 3.13
N TRP A 125 5.39 5.26 2.50
CA TRP A 125 4.64 4.13 1.94
C TRP A 125 3.89 3.33 3.00
N SER A 126 4.52 3.09 4.15
CA SER A 126 3.87 2.43 5.28
C SER A 126 2.64 3.23 5.75
N LEU A 127 2.76 4.55 5.83
CA LEU A 127 1.66 5.45 6.19
C LEU A 127 0.54 5.43 5.15
N ILE A 128 0.85 5.42 3.84
CA ILE A 128 -0.15 5.32 2.78
C ILE A 128 -0.96 4.03 2.92
N ILE A 129 -0.30 2.90 3.15
CA ILE A 129 -0.97 1.60 3.30
C ILE A 129 -1.88 1.61 4.54
N TYR A 130 -1.38 2.10 5.67
CA TYR A 130 -2.16 2.22 6.90
C TYR A 130 -3.39 3.14 6.72
N MET A 131 -3.22 4.31 6.12
CA MET A 131 -4.32 5.23 5.86
C MET A 131 -5.35 4.64 4.89
N THR A 132 -4.92 3.84 3.93
CA THR A 132 -5.82 3.10 3.02
C THR A 132 -6.67 2.10 3.80
N TYR A 133 -6.05 1.34 4.72
CA TYR A 133 -6.76 0.43 5.61
C TYR A 133 -7.76 1.18 6.51
N LYS A 134 -7.36 2.30 7.13
CA LYS A 134 -8.28 3.10 7.96
C LYS A 134 -9.44 3.67 7.16
N LEU A 135 -9.20 4.13 5.93
CA LEU A 135 -10.24 4.58 5.02
C LEU A 135 -11.25 3.45 4.77
N TYR A 136 -10.76 2.25 4.41
CA TYR A 136 -11.60 1.07 4.23
C TYR A 136 -12.40 0.73 5.50
N SER A 137 -11.74 0.67 6.66
CA SER A 137 -12.40 0.36 7.93
C SER A 137 -13.48 1.39 8.30
N PHE A 138 -13.35 2.65 7.87
CA PHE A 138 -14.34 3.69 8.11
C PHE A 138 -15.52 3.61 7.13
N THR A 139 -15.26 3.35 5.85
CA THR A 139 -16.28 3.37 4.79
C THR A 139 -16.99 2.03 4.58
N GLY A 140 -16.34 0.93 4.98
CA GLY A 140 -16.84 -0.44 4.80
C GLY A 140 -17.25 -0.72 3.35
N GLN A 141 -18.52 -1.10 3.17
CA GLN A 141 -19.15 -1.38 1.87
C GLN A 141 -19.11 -0.22 0.87
N PHE A 142 -18.93 1.03 1.33
CA PHE A 142 -18.88 2.22 0.47
C PHE A 142 -17.44 2.64 0.10
N PHE A 143 -16.45 1.80 0.36
CA PHE A 143 -15.04 2.12 0.11
C PHE A 143 -14.76 2.51 -1.34
N ILE A 144 -15.42 1.86 -2.30
CA ILE A 144 -15.27 2.16 -3.73
C ILE A 144 -15.74 3.58 -4.06
N ILE A 145 -16.85 4.01 -3.46
CA ILE A 145 -17.37 5.38 -3.62
C ILE A 145 -16.37 6.37 -3.01
N ALA A 146 -15.81 6.06 -1.83
CA ALA A 146 -14.80 6.89 -1.20
C ALA A 146 -13.55 7.04 -2.07
N LEU A 147 -13.08 5.97 -2.71
CA LEU A 147 -11.96 6.01 -3.67
C LEU A 147 -12.29 6.90 -4.88
N LEU A 148 -13.49 6.77 -5.44
CA LEU A 148 -13.93 7.62 -6.56
C LEU A 148 -13.91 9.09 -6.16
N ILE A 149 -14.49 9.44 -5.01
CA ILE A 149 -14.47 10.81 -4.48
C ILE A 149 -13.02 11.30 -4.34
N LEU A 150 -12.13 10.50 -3.74
CA LEU A 150 -10.72 10.85 -3.54
C LEU A 150 -10.01 11.12 -4.87
N THR A 151 -10.22 10.26 -5.88
CA THR A 151 -9.64 10.45 -7.22
C THR A 151 -10.20 11.69 -7.91
N SER A 152 -11.52 11.93 -7.87
CA SER A 152 -12.14 13.14 -8.42
C SER A 152 -11.60 14.40 -7.75
N LEU A 153 -11.44 14.39 -6.42
CA LEU A 153 -10.92 15.50 -5.64
C LEU A 153 -9.45 15.78 -5.99
N TYR A 154 -8.64 14.73 -6.16
CA TYR A 154 -7.27 14.84 -6.64
C TYR A 154 -7.19 15.49 -8.03
N TYR A 155 -7.99 15.02 -8.98
CA TYR A 155 -8.05 15.61 -10.33
C TYR A 155 -8.50 17.07 -10.30
N TRP A 156 -9.50 17.39 -9.48
CA TRP A 156 -9.99 18.75 -9.32
C TRP A 156 -8.93 19.70 -8.74
N ILE A 157 -8.17 19.25 -7.73
CA ILE A 157 -7.05 20.02 -7.17
C ILE A 157 -5.96 20.21 -8.23
N LYS A 158 -5.63 19.17 -8.98
CA LYS A 158 -4.59 19.21 -10.02
C LYS A 158 -4.94 20.23 -11.11
N GLU A 159 -6.18 20.24 -11.57
CA GLU A 159 -6.67 21.17 -12.59
C GLU A 159 -6.74 22.61 -12.08
N ASN A 160 -7.19 22.80 -10.84
CA ASN A 160 -7.33 24.13 -10.22
C ASN A 160 -6.08 24.61 -9.48
N LYS A 161 -4.92 23.96 -9.67
CA LYS A 161 -3.69 24.24 -8.91
C LYS A 161 -3.31 25.71 -8.91
N SER A 162 -3.41 26.39 -10.06
CA SER A 162 -3.10 27.82 -10.21
C SER A 162 -4.08 28.73 -9.46
N ARG A 163 -5.37 28.37 -9.44
CA ARG A 163 -6.43 29.11 -8.75
C ARG A 163 -6.35 28.95 -7.24
N ILE A 164 -6.10 27.72 -6.76
CA ILE A 164 -5.90 27.41 -5.34
C ILE A 164 -4.65 28.11 -4.80
N TYR A 165 -3.56 28.14 -5.58
CA TYR A 165 -2.34 28.83 -5.17
C TYR A 165 -2.56 30.34 -4.99
N ARG A 166 -3.32 30.99 -5.88
CA ARG A 166 -3.70 32.41 -5.73
C ARG A 166 -4.64 32.67 -4.55
N SER A 167 -5.51 31.72 -4.19
CA SER A 167 -6.40 31.91 -3.04
C SER A 167 -5.69 31.74 -1.69
N PHE A 168 -4.64 30.91 -1.62
CA PHE A 168 -3.85 30.72 -0.40
C PHE A 168 -2.75 31.77 -0.23
N PHE A 169 -2.23 32.34 -1.32
CA PHE A 169 -1.28 33.45 -1.29
C PHE A 169 -1.86 34.65 -2.07
N PRO A 170 -2.85 35.36 -1.51
CA PRO A 170 -3.34 36.58 -2.11
C PRO A 170 -2.22 37.62 -2.06
N THR A 171 -1.72 38.01 -3.23
CA THR A 171 -0.90 39.23 -3.41
C THR A 171 -1.74 40.47 -3.22
#